data_AF-A0A920MRF3-F1
#
_entry.id   AF-A0A920MRF3-F1
#
_cell.length_a   1.000
_cell.length_b   1.000
_cell.length_c   1.000
_cell.angle_alpha   90.00
_cell.angle_beta   90.00
_cell.angle_gamma   90.00
#
_symmetry.space_group_name_H-M   'P 1'
#
loop_
_entity.id
_entity.type
_entity.pdbx_description
1 polymer ?
#
loop_
_entity_poly.entity_id
_entity_poly.type
_entity_poly.pdbx_seq_one_letter_code
_entity_poly.pdbx_strand_id
1 'polypeptide(L)' 'MNEFCFVDSPIGVLELEAESNFISRIKFKEGDSLQLFKERKQNSESPILVKASKQIDEYFNGNRKFLIYHLS' A
#
# COMPACT_ATOMS: atom_id res chain seq x y z
N MET A 1 -5.27 -2.53 -15.98
CA MET A 1 -3.94 -1.94 -15.71
C MET A 1 -3.75 -2.03 -14.21
N ASN A 2 -2.66 -2.63 -13.74
CA ASN A 2 -2.43 -2.76 -12.30
C ASN A 2 -2.00 -1.40 -11.76
N GLU A 3 -2.62 -1.02 -10.65
CA GLU A 3 -2.27 0.20 -9.93
C GLU A 3 -1.41 -0.18 -8.73
N PHE A 4 -0.48 0.70 -8.38
CA PHE A 4 0.45 0.44 -7.29
C PHE A 4 0.52 1.65 -6.37
N CYS A 5 0.64 1.39 -5.07
CA CYS A 5 0.92 2.40 -4.06
C CYS A 5 2.01 1.90 -3.14
N PHE A 6 2.78 2.82 -2.57
CA PHE A 6 3.82 2.49 -1.61
C PHE A 6 3.53 3.14 -0.26
N VAL A 7 3.75 2.39 0.81
CA VAL A 7 3.44 2.79 2.18
C VAL A 7 4.67 2.64 3.04
N ASP A 8 5.10 3.74 3.66
CA ASP A 8 6.13 3.70 4.70
C ASP A 8 5.55 3.03 5.96
N SER A 9 6.29 2.08 6.55
CA SER A 9 5.90 1.43 7.80
C SER A 9 7.10 1.27 8.74
N PRO A 10 6.87 1.03 10.06
CA PRO A 10 7.96 0.81 11.02
C PRO A 10 8.87 -0.38 10.67
N ILE A 11 8.43 -1.28 9.80
CA ILE A 11 9.17 -2.47 9.36
C ILE A 11 9.70 -2.33 7.92
N GLY A 12 9.70 -1.12 7.36
CA GLY A 12 10.18 -0.83 6.01
C GLY A 12 9.08 -0.40 5.06
N VAL A 13 9.42 -0.27 3.77
CA VAL A 13 8.47 0.17 2.74
C VAL A 13 7.69 -1.01 2.19
N LEU A 14 6.38 -0.88 2.18
CA LEU A 14 5.45 -1.84 1.57
C LEU A 14 5.03 -1.35 0.18
N GLU A 15 5.06 -2.26 -0.80
CA GLU A 15 4.43 -2.07 -2.10
C GLU A 15 3.09 -2.80 -2.11
N LEU A 16 2.04 -2.06 -2.43
CA LEU A 16 0.68 -2.54 -2.61
C LEU A 16 0.36 -2.52 -4.10
N GLU A 17 -0.17 -3.63 -4.60
CA GLU A 17 -0.66 -3.77 -5.96
C GLU A 17 -2.17 -4.03 -5.91
N ALA A 18 -2.92 -3.33 -6.75
CA ALA A 18 -4.34 -3.52 -6.93
C ALA A 18 -4.67 -3.82 -8.38
N GLU A 19 -5.66 -4.70 -8.54
CA GLU A 19 -6.30 -4.98 -9.81
C GLU A 19 -7.79 -4.63 -9.67
N SER A 20 -8.22 -3.59 -10.39
CA SER A 20 -9.56 -3.03 -10.30
C SER A 20 -9.96 -2.63 -8.86
N ASN A 21 -10.65 -3.51 -8.13
CA ASN A 21 -11.28 -3.20 -6.83
C ASN A 21 -10.75 -4.05 -5.68
N PHE A 22 -9.69 -4.83 -5.88
CA PHE A 22 -9.09 -5.65 -4.83
C PHE A 22 -7.57 -5.49 -4.79
N ILE A 23 -7.00 -5.70 -3.61
CA ILE A 23 -5.55 -5.79 -3.44
C ILE A 23 -5.12 -7.17 -3.91
N SER A 24 -4.30 -7.21 -4.96
CA SER A 24 -3.78 -8.46 -5.52
C SER A 24 -2.46 -8.87 -4.86
N ARG A 25 -1.65 -7.90 -4.40
CA ARG A 25 -0.35 -8.17 -3.79
C ARG A 25 0.04 -7.14 -2.74
N ILE A 26 0.70 -7.63 -1.68
CA ILE A 26 1.41 -6.83 -0.69
C ILE A 26 2.79 -7.45 -0.53
N LYS A 27 3.86 -6.65 -0.66
CA LYS A 27 5.23 -7.13 -0.44
C LYS A 27 6.11 -6.05 0.18
N PHE A 28 7.14 -6.49 0.90
CA PHE A 28 8.24 -5.61 1.31
C PHE A 28 9.09 -5.23 0.11
N LYS A 29 9.52 -3.98 0.08
CA LYS A 29 10.48 -3.48 -0.89
C LYS A 29 11.82 -3.27 -0.18
N GLU A 30 12.85 -3.95 -0.65
CA GLU A 30 14.23 -3.84 -0.13
C GLU A 30 15.21 -3.49 -1.26
N GLY A 31 16.31 -2.81 -0.92
CA GLY A 31 17.43 -2.50 -1.84
C GLY A 31 17.28 -1.25 -2.72
N ASP A 32 18.08 -1.17 -3.80
CA ASP A 32 18.21 -0.04 -4.76
C ASP A 32 16.89 0.49 -5.35
N SER A 33 15.83 -0.30 -5.26
CA SER A 33 14.50 0.05 -5.74
C SER A 33 13.76 1.09 -4.86
N LEU A 34 14.36 1.53 -3.75
CA LEU A 34 13.92 2.66 -2.91
C LEU A 34 14.21 4.04 -3.54
N GLN A 35 15.19 4.17 -4.43
CA GLN A 35 15.46 5.45 -5.09
C GLN A 35 14.33 5.80 -6.08
N LEU A 36 13.87 4.80 -6.84
CA LEU A 36 12.67 4.90 -7.70
C LEU A 36 11.38 5.20 -6.92
N PHE A 37 11.33 4.92 -5.61
CA PHE A 37 10.17 5.15 -4.75
C PHE A 37 9.95 6.65 -4.44
N LYS A 38 11.02 7.45 -4.28
CA LYS A 38 10.88 8.89 -4.03
C LYS A 38 10.31 9.62 -5.25
N GLU A 39 10.64 9.17 -6.46
CA GLU A 39 10.13 9.76 -7.70
C GLU A 39 8.75 9.22 -8.08
N ARG A 40 8.42 7.97 -7.73
CA ARG A 40 7.10 7.36 -7.91
C ARG A 40 6.26 7.35 -6.64
N LYS A 41 6.29 8.41 -5.85
CA LYS A 41 5.20 8.71 -4.90
C LYS A 41 3.97 9.13 -5.71
N GLN A 42 3.55 8.24 -6.59
CA GLN A 42 2.48 8.46 -7.53
C GLN A 42 1.20 8.26 -6.74
N ASN A 43 0.46 9.34 -6.58
CA ASN A 43 -0.89 9.39 -6.06
C ASN A 43 -1.72 8.36 -6.83
N SER A 44 -1.81 7.12 -6.33
CA SER A 44 -2.78 6.18 -6.88
C SER A 44 -4.15 6.73 -6.55
N GLU A 45 -4.92 7.08 -7.58
CA GLU A 45 -6.30 7.52 -7.44
C GLU A 45 -7.24 6.35 -7.11
N SER A 46 -6.72 5.11 -7.11
CA SER A 46 -7.46 3.90 -6.79
C SER A 46 -8.04 3.96 -5.38
N PRO A 47 -9.38 3.94 -5.22
CA PRO A 47 -10.02 3.99 -3.91
C PRO A 47 -9.59 2.84 -3.00
N ILE A 48 -9.32 1.66 -3.58
CA ILE A 48 -8.88 0.49 -2.81
C ILE A 48 -7.48 0.65 -2.25
N LEU A 49 -6.54 1.26 -2.99
CA LEU A 49 -5.17 1.49 -2.54
C LEU A 49 -5.10 2.59 -1.49
N VAL A 50 -5.87 3.67 -1.66
CA VAL A 50 -6.00 4.73 -0.64
C VAL A 50 -6.57 4.15 0.66
N LYS A 51 -7.65 3.37 0.57
CA LYS A 51 -8.24 2.68 1.71
C LYS A 51 -7.24 1.70 2.33
N ALA A 52 -6.48 0.98 1.52
CA ALA A 52 -5.54 -0.01 2.01
C ALA A 52 -4.35 0.61 2.74
N SER A 53 -3.78 1.67 2.18
CA SER A 53 -2.70 2.45 2.79
C SER A 53 -3.10 2.99 4.16
N LYS A 54 -4.29 3.60 4.26
CA LYS A 54 -4.82 4.09 5.55
C LYS A 54 -4.97 2.97 6.59
N GLN A 55 -5.47 1.79 6.20
CA GLN A 55 -5.62 0.67 7.14
C GLN A 55 -4.28 0.14 7.64
N ILE A 56 -3.25 0.16 6.79
CA ILE A 56 -1.89 -0.26 7.16
C ILE A 56 -1.30 0.72 8.17
N ASP A 57 -1.44 2.03 7.94
CA ASP A 57 -1.03 3.06 8.90
C ASP A 57 -1.75 2.88 10.26
N GLU A 58 -3.08 2.70 10.25
CA GLU A 58 -3.86 2.44 11.46
C GLU A 58 -3.41 1.16 12.19
N TYR A 59 -3.01 0.12 11.45
CA TYR A 59 -2.53 -1.14 12.02
C TYR A 59 -1.20 -0.96 12.73
N PHE A 60 -0.23 -0.29 12.10
CA PHE A 60 1.07 -0.03 12.70
C PHE A 60 1.01 0.97 13.85
N ASN A 61 0.05 1.90 13.83
CA ASN A 61 -0.25 2.79 14.95
C ASN A 61 -1.00 2.10 16.11
N GLY A 62 -1.38 0.82 15.97
CA GLY A 62 -2.09 0.05 16.99
C GLY A 62 -3.58 0.39 17.12
N ASN A 63 -4.10 1.25 16.24
CA ASN A 63 -5.52 1.67 16.21
C ASN A 63 -6.42 0.62 15.54
N ARG A 64 -5.83 -0.34 14.81
CA ARG A 64 -6.54 -1.39 14.07
C ARG A 64 -5.84 -2.73 14.25
N LYS A 65 -6.64 -3.79 14.39
CA LYS A 65 -6.14 -5.18 14.48
C LYS A 65 -6.32 -6.00 13.20
N PHE A 66 -7.30 -5.64 12.36
CA PHE A 66 -7.65 -6.40 11.16
C PHE A 66 -7.69 -5.53 9.92
N LEU A 67 -7.18 -6.05 8.81
CA LEU A 67 -7.17 -5.41 7.51
C LEU A 67 -8.28 -6.02 6.64
N ILE A 68 -9.14 -5.19 6.04
CA ILE A 68 -10.27 -5.63 5.22
C ILE A 68 -10.20 -4.93 3.86
N TYR A 69 -9.94 -5.70 2.80
CA TYR A 69 -9.68 -5.19 1.45
C TYR A 69 -10.77 -5.54 0.43
N HIS A 70 -12.04 -5.57 0.86
CA HIS A 70 -13.19 -5.69 -0.05
C HIS A 70 -13.87 -4.32 -0.20
N LEU A 71 -14.14 -3.93 -1.44
CA LEU A 71 -15.14 -2.91 -1.77
C LEU A 71 -16.48 -3.66 -1.92
N SER A 72 -17.45 -3.30 -1.07
CA SER A 72 -18.86 -3.69 -1.22
C SER A 72 -19.55 -2.72 -2.14
#